data_AF-A0A0Q3QJB9-F1
#
_entry.id   AF-A0A0Q3QJB9-F1
#
_cell.length_a   1.000
_cell.length_b   1.000
_cell.length_c   1.000
_cell.angle_alpha   90.00
_cell.angle_beta   90.00
_cell.angle_gamma   90.00
#
_symmetry.space_group_name_H-M   'P 1'
#
loop_
_entity.id
_entity.type
_entity.pdbx_description
1 polymer ?
#
loop_
_entity_poly.entity_id
_entity_poly.type
_entity_poly.pdbx_seq_one_letter_code
_entity_poly.pdbx_strand_id
1 'polypeptide(L)' 'MGILYDFVKKVNVHQEMKRNIILEDLIALGIIESQQGISVYELDYDELKYELVMASFRQIDIQNDQNKWF' A
#
# COMPACT_ATOMS: atom_id res chain seq x y z
N MET A 1 4.11 -33.87 -7.99
CA MET A 1 4.84 -32.60 -7.84
C MET A 1 4.22 -31.41 -8.59
N GLY A 2 3.40 -31.59 -9.65
CA GLY A 2 2.81 -30.47 -10.41
C GLY A 2 1.74 -29.64 -9.66
N ILE A 3 1.03 -30.24 -8.70
CA ILE A 3 -0.06 -29.58 -7.95
C ILE A 3 0.48 -28.46 -7.05
N LEU A 4 1.69 -28.64 -6.50
CA LEU A 4 2.32 -27.64 -5.64
C LEU A 4 2.72 -26.39 -6.43
N TYR A 5 3.27 -26.59 -7.64
CA TYR A 5 3.75 -25.50 -8.48
C TYR A 5 2.61 -24.61 -8.99
N ASP A 6 1.49 -25.21 -9.37
CA ASP A 6 0.30 -24.49 -9.83
C ASP A 6 -0.32 -23.65 -8.70
N PHE A 7 -0.36 -24.20 -7.48
CA PHE A 7 -0.84 -23.48 -6.31
C PHE A 7 0.06 -22.28 -5.96
N VAL A 8 1.38 -22.47 -5.91
CA VAL A 8 2.35 -21.39 -5.64
C VAL A 8 2.24 -20.29 -6.70
N LYS A 9 2.11 -20.66 -7.98
CA LYS A 9 1.94 -19.70 -9.07
C LYS A 9 0.65 -18.88 -8.92
N LYS A 10 -0.47 -19.51 -8.56
CA LYS A 10 -1.74 -18.80 -8.31
C LYS A 10 -1.66 -17.85 -7.12
N VAL A 11 -0.98 -18.24 -6.04
CA VAL A 11 -0.79 -17.38 -4.87
C VAL A 11 0.05 -16.15 -5.23
N ASN A 12 1.14 -16.33 -5.98
CA ASN A 12 1.98 -15.21 -6.43
C ASN A 12 1.22 -14.23 -7.33
N VAL A 13 0.46 -14.73 -8.31
CA VAL A 13 -0.37 -13.87 -9.19
C VAL A 13 -1.39 -13.06 -8.37
N HIS A 14 -1.97 -13.68 -7.33
CA HIS A 14 -2.93 -12.99 -6.48
C HIS A 14 -2.28 -11.95 -5.56
N GLN A 15 -1.04 -12.17 -5.11
CA GLN A 15 -0.27 -11.16 -4.38
C GLN A 15 0.14 -9.99 -5.26
N GLU A 16 0.60 -10.24 -6.50
CA GLU A 16 0.96 -9.17 -7.44
C GLU A 16 -0.24 -8.29 -7.79
N MET A 17 -1.42 -8.88 -7.99
CA MET A 17 -2.65 -8.08 -8.18
C MET A 17 -2.95 -7.19 -6.98
N LYS A 18 -2.86 -7.72 -5.76
CA LYS A 18 -3.08 -6.94 -4.53
C LYS A 18 -2.04 -5.83 -4.36
N ARG A 19 -0.79 -6.10 -4.73
CA ARG A 19 0.28 -5.11 -4.72
C ARG A 19 -0.05 -3.95 -5.66
N ASN A 20 -0.49 -4.24 -6.87
CA ASN A 20 -0.85 -3.21 -7.84
C ASN A 20 -2.03 -2.35 -7.36
N ILE A 21 -3.04 -2.96 -6.73
CA ILE A 21 -4.17 -2.21 -6.14
C ILE A 21 -3.69 -1.23 -5.08
N ILE A 22 -2.85 -1.68 -4.14
CA ILE A 22 -2.31 -0.79 -3.09
C ILE A 22 -1.47 0.34 -3.69
N LEU A 23 -0.69 0.03 -4.72
CA LEU A 23 0.13 1.01 -5.42
C LEU A 23 -0.75 2.05 -6.14
N GLU A 24 -1.84 1.65 -6.78
CA GLU A 24 -2.84 2.56 -7.36
C GLU A 24 -3.49 3.44 -6.29
N ASP A 25 -3.85 2.88 -5.14
CA ASP A 25 -4.44 3.63 -4.01
C ASP A 25 -3.45 4.68 -3.46
N LEU A 26 -2.18 4.32 -3.30
CA LEU A 26 -1.12 5.25 -2.86
C LEU A 26 -0.90 6.38 -3.85
N ILE A 27 -0.88 6.06 -5.15
CA ILE A 27 -0.77 7.08 -6.21
C ILE A 27 -2.01 7.98 -6.22
N ALA A 28 -3.21 7.42 -6.03
CA ALA A 28 -4.46 8.19 -5.95
C ALA A 28 -4.46 9.15 -4.75
N LEU A 29 -3.79 8.78 -3.65
CA LEU A 29 -3.53 9.64 -2.49
C LEU A 29 -2.40 10.66 -2.71
N GLY A 30 -1.73 10.62 -3.87
CA GLY A 30 -0.63 11.51 -4.22
C GLY A 30 0.72 11.12 -3.60
N ILE A 31 0.85 9.90 -3.11
CA ILE A 31 2.05 9.40 -2.43
C ILE A 31 2.93 8.67 -3.45
N ILE A 32 4.09 9.27 -3.72
CA ILE A 32 5.05 8.82 -4.73
C ILE A 32 6.29 8.21 -4.08
N GLU A 33 6.56 8.58 -2.83
CA GLU A 33 7.71 8.18 -2.05
C GLU A 33 7.26 7.73 -0.65
N SER A 34 7.96 6.74 -0.11
CA SER A 34 7.80 6.26 1.26
C SER A 34 8.31 7.29 2.26
N GLN A 35 8.02 7.09 3.54
CA GLN A 35 8.56 7.94 4.61
C GLN A 35 10.10 7.94 4.67
N GLN A 36 10.74 6.93 4.09
CA GLN A 36 12.19 6.80 4.02
C GLN A 36 12.78 7.42 2.74
N GLY A 37 11.94 8.00 1.87
CA GLY A 37 12.35 8.56 0.58
C GLY A 37 12.57 7.50 -0.52
N ILE A 38 12.03 6.29 -0.34
CA ILE A 38 12.10 5.22 -1.33
C ILE A 38 10.88 5.31 -2.23
N SER A 39 11.05 5.15 -3.54
CA SER A 39 9.96 5.14 -4.49
C SER A 39 8.93 4.05 -4.17
N VAL A 40 7.63 4.36 -4.15
CA VAL A 40 6.57 3.36 -3.86
C VAL A 40 6.59 2.19 -4.86
N TYR A 41 7.16 2.39 -6.06
CA TYR A 41 7.29 1.36 -7.07
C TYR A 41 8.33 0.29 -6.74
N GLU A 42 9.31 0.62 -5.90
CA GLU A 42 10.40 -0.26 -5.49
C GLU A 42 10.09 -0.99 -4.17
N LEU A 43 9.04 -0.58 -3.48
CA LEU A 43 8.61 -1.19 -2.21
C LEU A 43 8.01 -2.58 -2.41
N ASP A 44 8.22 -3.43 -1.40
CA ASP A 44 7.60 -4.73 -1.32
C ASP A 44 6.13 -4.63 -0.85
N TYR A 45 5.37 -5.72 -0.99
CA TYR A 45 3.93 -5.73 -0.66
C TYR A 45 3.62 -5.32 0.78
N ASP A 46 4.41 -5.79 1.74
CA ASP A 46 4.22 -5.45 3.16
C ASP A 46 4.54 -3.99 3.46
N GLU A 47 5.56 -3.42 2.80
CA GLU A 47 5.94 -2.02 2.94
C GLU A 47 4.90 -1.08 2.33
N LEU A 48 4.39 -1.41 1.14
CA LEU A 48 3.29 -0.71 0.48
C LEU A 48 2.04 -0.66 1.38
N LYS A 49 1.72 -1.78 2.03
CA LYS A 49 0.59 -1.84 2.95
C LYS A 49 0.80 -0.95 4.17
N TYR A 50 2.01 -0.92 4.73
CA TYR A 50 2.34 -0.04 5.84
C TYR A 50 2.17 1.43 5.46
N GLU A 51 2.70 1.84 4.30
CA GLU A 51 2.55 3.20 3.81
C GLU A 51 1.09 3.59 3.56
N LEU A 52 0.27 2.68 3.00
CA LEU A 52 -1.16 2.94 2.80
C LEU A 52 -1.90 3.18 4.12
N VAL A 53 -1.56 2.43 5.16
CA VAL A 53 -2.12 2.61 6.50
C VAL A 53 -1.69 3.97 7.07
N MET A 54 -0.41 4.32 6.98
CA MET A 54 0.09 5.62 7.45
C MET A 54 -0.54 6.80 6.70
N ALA A 55 -0.70 6.67 5.38
CA ALA A 55 -1.38 7.62 4.54
C ALA A 55 -2.83 7.84 4.98
N SER A 56 -3.56 6.74 5.23
CA SER A 56 -4.94 6.79 5.70
C SER A 56 -5.05 7.51 7.04
N PHE A 57 -4.14 7.24 7.98
CA PHE A 57 -4.11 7.93 9.27
C PHE A 57 -3.86 9.44 9.12
N ARG A 58 -2.90 9.84 8.27
CA ARG A 58 -2.64 11.27 8.00
C ARG A 58 -3.84 11.97 7.38
N GLN A 59 -4.55 11.30 6.47
CA GLN A 59 -5.73 11.85 5.83
C GLN A 59 -6.88 12.07 6.83
N ILE A 60 -7.05 11.14 7.78
CA ILE A 60 -8.04 11.27 8.86
C ILE A 60 -7.70 12.47 9.75
N ASP A 61 -6.42 12.67 10.08
CA ASP A 61 -5.98 13.80 10.92
C ASP A 61 -6.24 15.16 10.25
N ILE A 62 -5.93 15.27 8.95
CA ILE A 62 -6.22 16.49 8.16
C ILE A 62 -7.72 16.79 8.08
N GLN A 63 -8.56 15.77 7.88
CA GLN A 63 -10.01 15.96 7.85
C GLN A 63 -10.59 16.34 9.22
N ASN A 64 -9.91 15.99 10.31
CA ASN A 64 -10.32 16.29 11.68
C ASN A 64 -9.75 17.62 12.22
N ASP A 65 -9.06 18.43 11.41
CA ASP A 65 -8.65 19.81 11.78
C ASP A 65 -9.86 20.69 12.14
N GLN A 66 -11.08 20.32 11.75
CA GLN A 66 -12.31 20.97 12.21
C GLN A 66 -12.68 20.68 13.68
N ASN A 67 -12.00 19.74 14.35
CA ASN A 67 -12.12 19.45 15.78
C ASN A 67 -10.89 19.98 16.54
N LYS A 68 -10.53 21.25 16.30
CA LYS A 68 -9.65 21.97 17.23
C LYS A 68 -10.37 22.08 18.57
N TRP A 69 -10.01 21.20 19.48
CA TRP A 69 -10.43 21.26 20.87
C TRP A 69 -9.56 22.27 21.63
N PHE A 70 -9.55 23.53 21.17
CA PHE A 70 -9.21 24.76 21.88
C PHE A 70 -9.72 25.97 21.10
#